data_AF-A0A377BNX6-F1
#
_entry.id   AF-A0A377BNX6-F1
#
_cell.length_a   1.000
_cell.length_b   1.000
_cell.length_c   1.000
_cell.angle_alpha   90.00
_cell.angle_beta   90.00
_cell.angle_gamma   90.00
#
_symmetry.space_group_name_H-M   'P 1'
#
loop_
_entity.id
_entity.type
_entity.pdbx_description
1 polymer ?
#
loop_
_entity_poly.entity_id
_entity_poly.type
_entity_poly.pdbx_seq_one_letter_code
_entity_poly.pdbx_strand_id
1 'polypeptide(L)' 'MKQPAPVYQRIAGHQWRHIWLSGDIHGCLEQLRRKLWHCRFDPWRDLLISVGDVIDRGPQSLRCLQLLEQHWVRAGKRQS' A
#
# COMPACT_ATOMS: atom_id res chain seq x y z
N MET A 1 -11.84 -14.00 23.92
CA MET A 1 -12.25 -12.64 23.50
C MET A 1 -11.23 -12.13 22.49
N LYS A 2 -11.60 -11.97 21.21
CA LYS A 2 -10.69 -11.40 20.20
C LYS A 2 -10.73 -9.88 20.36
N GLN A 3 -9.58 -9.26 20.61
CA GLN A 3 -9.47 -7.80 20.67
C GLN A 3 -9.93 -7.23 19.31
N PRO A 4 -10.76 -6.16 19.28
CA PRO A 4 -11.14 -5.55 18.03
C PRO A 4 -9.88 -5.04 17.33
N ALA A 5 -9.76 -5.35 16.03
CA ALA A 5 -8.65 -4.82 15.25
C ALA A 5 -8.65 -3.28 15.36
N PRO A 6 -7.48 -2.64 15.48
CA PRO A 6 -7.42 -1.19 15.60
C PRO A 6 -8.08 -0.53 14.38
N VAL A 7 -9.08 0.32 14.64
CA VAL A 7 -9.84 1.06 13.62
C VAL A 7 -8.94 2.06 12.87
N TYR A 8 -7.86 2.51 13.51
CA TYR A 8 -6.92 3.47 12.98
C TYR A 8 -5.51 2.90 12.97
N GLN A 9 -4.79 3.10 11.86
CA GLN A 9 -3.37 2.81 11.76
C GLN A 9 -2.58 4.11 11.89
N ARG A 10 -1.70 4.18 12.90
CA ARG A 10 -0.81 5.32 13.09
C ARG A 10 0.54 5.03 12.44
N ILE A 11 1.02 5.99 11.66
CA ILE A 11 2.30 5.92 10.96
C ILE A 11 3.16 7.06 11.49
N ALA A 12 4.35 6.73 11.99
CA ALA A 12 5.31 7.74 12.44
C ALA A 12 6.05 8.30 11.23
N GLY A 13 5.61 9.46 10.73
CA GLY A 13 6.14 10.02 9.49
C GLY A 13 7.64 10.32 9.52
N HIS A 14 8.20 10.62 10.70
CA HIS A 14 9.63 10.87 10.88
C HIS A 14 10.52 9.63 10.65
N GLN A 15 9.94 8.43 10.54
CA GLN A 15 10.68 7.20 10.24
C GLN A 15 10.95 7.02 8.74
N TRP A 16 10.34 7.87 7.91
CA TRP A 16 10.39 7.75 6.45
C TRP A 16 10.87 9.05 5.84
N ARG A 17 11.61 8.94 4.74
CA ARG A 17 12.09 10.07 3.95
C ARG A 17 10.94 10.71 3.19
N HIS A 18 10.21 9.92 2.39
CA HIS A 18 9.01 10.36 1.69
C HIS A 18 7.84 9.41 1.93
N ILE A 19 6.63 9.97 2.01
CA ILE A 19 5.39 9.21 2.13
C ILE A 19 4.57 9.45 0.87
N TRP A 20 4.34 8.39 0.11
CA TRP A 20 3.61 8.39 -1.14
C TRP A 20 2.20 7.86 -0.92
N LEU A 21 1.21 8.54 -1.46
CA LEU A 21 -0.18 8.07 -1.42
C LEU A 21 -0.59 7.59 -2.81
N SER A 22 -1.15 6.38 -2.87
CA SER A 22 -1.77 5.83 -4.07
C SER A 22 -3.26 5.62 -3.81
N GLY A 23 -4.09 6.14 -4.71
CA GLY A 23 -5.50 5.78 -4.79
C GLY A 23 -5.71 4.36 -5.30
N ASP A 24 -6.89 4.09 -5.83
CA ASP A 24 -7.28 2.76 -6.31
C ASP A 24 -6.32 2.24 -7.41
N ILE A 25 -5.79 1.04 -7.18
CA ILE A 25 -4.83 0.42 -8.10
C ILE A 25 -5.58 -0.36 -9.18
N HIS A 26 -6.80 -0.85 -8.91
CA HIS A 26 -7.66 -1.64 -9.83
C HIS A 26 -6.90 -2.68 -10.67
N GLY A 27 -5.92 -3.39 -10.07
CA GLY A 27 -5.11 -4.39 -10.77
C GLY A 27 -4.04 -3.83 -11.72
N CYS A 28 -3.81 -2.52 -11.80
CA CYS A 28 -2.74 -1.90 -12.59
C CYS A 28 -1.41 -1.79 -11.82
N LEU A 29 -0.91 -2.90 -11.28
CA LEU A 29 0.35 -2.94 -10.52
C LEU A 29 1.55 -2.41 -11.32
N GLU A 30 1.63 -2.73 -12.61
CA GLU A 30 2.73 -2.29 -13.48
C GLU A 30 2.73 -0.78 -13.71
N GLN A 31 1.55 -0.14 -13.70
CA GLN A 31 1.45 1.32 -13.79
C GLN A 31 1.92 1.98 -12.49
N LEU A 32 1.57 1.40 -11.34
CA LEU A 32 2.07 1.84 -10.05
C LEU A 32 3.60 1.73 -9.99
N ARG A 33 4.17 0.57 -10.37
CA ARG A 33 5.63 0.36 -10.38
C ARG A 33 6.36 1.36 -11.26
N ARG A 34 5.84 1.64 -12.46
CA ARG A 34 6.42 2.69 -13.34
C ARG A 34 6.38 4.07 -12.71
N LYS A 35 5.26 4.46 -12.09
CA LYS A 35 5.16 5.74 -11.38
C LYS A 35 6.16 5.85 -10.23
N LEU A 36 6.25 4.81 -9.39
CA LEU A 36 7.21 4.75 -8.29
C LEU A 36 8.66 4.85 -8.80
N TRP A 37 8.96 4.18 -9.91
CA TRP A 37 10.27 4.27 -10.56
C TRP A 37 10.59 5.70 -11.03
N HIS A 38 9.65 6.37 -11.69
CA HIS A 38 9.81 7.78 -12.09
C HIS A 38 9.97 8.73 -10.89
N CYS A 39 9.28 8.44 -9.79
CA CYS A 39 9.36 9.17 -8.53
C CYS A 39 10.65 8.88 -7.74
N ARG A 40 11.53 7.98 -8.22
CA ARG A 40 12.73 7.50 -7.51
C ARG A 40 12.40 6.97 -6.10
N PHE A 41 11.30 6.23 -6.00
CA PHE A 41 10.86 5.60 -4.76
C PHE A 41 11.92 4.62 -4.22
N ASP A 42 12.29 4.79 -2.96
CA ASP A 42 13.21 3.91 -2.25
C ASP A 42 12.46 3.04 -1.23
N PRO A 43 12.27 1.73 -1.46
CA PRO A 43 11.53 0.86 -0.55
C PRO A 43 12.16 0.71 0.85
N TRP A 44 13.41 1.15 1.06
CA TRP A 44 14.06 1.09 2.37
C TRP A 44 13.88 2.37 3.19
N ARG A 45 13.48 3.46 2.55
CA ARG A 45 13.42 4.81 3.15
C ARG A 45 12.09 5.50 2.94
N ASP A 46 11.32 5.10 1.94
CA ASP A 46 10.05 5.68 1.57
C ASP A 46 8.91 4.72 1.91
N LEU A 47 7.76 5.31 2.20
CA LEU A 47 6.54 4.60 2.54
C LEU A 47 5.51 4.79 1.43
N LEU A 48 4.85 3.71 1.03
CA LEU A 48 3.70 3.75 0.15
C LEU A 48 2.42 3.45 0.93
N ILE A 49 1.49 4.39 0.95
CA ILE A 49 0.17 4.22 1.54
C ILE A 49 -0.86 4.09 0.41
N SER A 50 -1.51 2.93 0.33
CA SER A 50 -2.66 2.72 -0.53
C SER A 50 -3.94 3.05 0.22
N VAL A 51 -4.66 4.07 -0.25
CA VAL A 51 -5.92 4.56 0.35
C VAL A 51 -7.18 3.98 -0.33
N GLY A 52 -7.00 3.29 -1.46
CA GLY A 52 -8.08 2.73 -2.27
C GLY A 52 -8.16 1.21 -2.25
N ASP A 53 -9.09 0.66 -3.02
CA ASP A 53 -9.23 -0.78 -3.19
C ASP A 53 -8.07 -1.34 -4.02
N VAL A 54 -7.18 -2.06 -3.33
CA VAL A 54 -6.01 -2.71 -3.93
C VAL A 54 -6.42 -3.95 -4.72
N ILE A 55 -7.59 -4.51 -4.39
CA ILE A 55 -8.11 -5.78 -4.88
C ILE A 55 -9.50 -5.55 -5.47
N ASP A 56 -9.53 -4.98 -6.68
CA ASP A 56 -10.68 -5.24 -7.54
C ASP A 56 -10.51 -6.64 -8.14
N ARG A 57 -11.63 -7.37 -8.30
CA ARG A 57 -11.74 -8.83 -8.48
C ARG A 57 -11.09 -9.36 -9.77
N GLY A 58 -9.78 -9.20 -9.91
CA GLY A 58 -9.02 -9.49 -11.12
C GLY A 58 -7.92 -10.53 -10.89
N PRO A 59 -7.45 -11.20 -11.96
CA PRO A 59 -6.43 -12.27 -11.90
C PRO A 59 -5.05 -11.80 -11.40
N GLN A 60 -4.82 -10.50 -11.22
CA GLN A 60 -3.58 -9.92 -10.66
C GLN A 60 -3.61 -9.72 -9.13
N SER A 61 -4.71 -10.10 -8.46
CA SER A 61 -4.90 -9.93 -7.02
C SER A 61 -3.77 -10.53 -6.17
N LEU A 62 -3.19 -11.66 -6.60
CA LEU A 62 -2.08 -12.30 -5.88
C LEU A 62 -0.81 -11.44 -5.84
N ARG A 63 -0.47 -10.78 -6.96
CA ARG A 63 0.70 -9.88 -7.02
C ARG A 63 0.45 -8.60 -6.22
N CYS A 64 -0.78 -8.11 -6.20
CA CYS A 64 -1.17 -7.00 -5.33
C CYS A 64 -1.06 -7.39 -3.85
N LEU A 65 -1.47 -8.61 -3.47
CA LEU A 65 -1.31 -9.11 -2.11
C LEU A 65 0.16 -9.19 -1.69
N GLN A 66 1.04 -9.72 -2.55
CA GLN A 66 2.49 -9.76 -2.30
C GLN A 66 3.10 -8.36 -2.12
N LEU A 67 2.55 -7.34 -2.79
CA LEU A 67 2.93 -5.95 -2.58
C LEU A 67 2.48 -5.46 -1.20
N LEU A 68 1.27 -5.80 -0.76
CA LEU A 68 0.75 -5.42 0.57
C LEU A 68 1.49 -6.10 1.72
N GLU A 69 2.14 -7.24 1.47
CA GLU A 69 3.00 -7.90 2.45
C GLU A 69 4.36 -7.21 2.63
N GLN A 70 4.71 -6.25 1.76
CA GLN A 70 5.96 -5.52 1.89
C GLN A 70 5.92 -4.55 3.08
N HIS A 71 7.01 -4.48 3.84
CA HIS A 71 7.11 -3.64 5.05
C HIS A 71 6.94 -2.14 4.78
N TRP A 72 7.29 -1.69 3.56
CA TRP A 72 7.18 -0.32 3.07
C TRP A 72 5.83 0.00 2.43
N VAL A 73 4.87 -0.92 2.49
CA VAL A 73 3.50 -0.72 1.99
C VAL A 73 2.51 -0.78 3.13
N ARG A 74 1.58 0.19 3.16
CA ARG A 74 0.45 0.23 4.08
C ARG A 74 -0.82 0.36 3.26
N ALA A 75 -1.76 -0.56 3.43
CA ALA A 75 -3.09 -0.42 2.85
C ALA A 75 -4.13 -0.34 3.96
N GLY A 76 -5.10 0.56 3.79
CA GLY A 76 -6.30 0.57 4.60
C GLY A 76 -7.12 -0.67 4.29
N LYS A 77 -7.10 -1.69 5.16
CA LYS A 77 -8.07 -2.77 5.07
C LYS A 77 -9.42 -2.19 5.47
N ARG A 78 -10.32 -1.92 4.50
CA ARG A 78 -11.75 -1.89 4.83
C ARG A 78 -12.10 -3.29 5.33
N GLN A 79 -12.36 -3.42 6.62
CA GLN A 79 -13.20 -4.53 7.08
C GLN A 79 -14.60 -4.23 6.53
N SER A 80 -14.97 -4.91 5.45
CA SER A 80 -16.37 -5.11 5.11
C SER A 80 -16.63 -6.60 4.99
#